data_AF-V8P160-F1
#
_entry.id   AF-V8P160-F1
#
_cell.length_a   1.000
_cell.length_b   1.000
_cell.length_c   1.000
_cell.angle_alpha   90.00
_cell.angle_beta   90.00
_cell.angle_gamma   90.00
#
_symmetry.space_group_name_H-M   'P 1'
#
loop_
_entity.id
_entity.type
_entity.pdbx_description
1 polymer ?
#
loop_
_entity_poly.entity_id
_entity_poly.type
_entity_poly.pdbx_seq_one_letter_code
_entity_poly.pdbx_strand_id
1 'polypeptide(L)'
;MLDLQSNQISAVPKEIIDLTALKELNLASNRLNAFPGCGHFRNLQVLNVERNFVLDQFSEFFQTCQNIRRLKGGNNPFRCHCELRQLIHLQKQESVALIGWPDVYMCEYPSDLRGTLLKDFHISELECNVALLITVILVVTLFVIAVVAFLCVHFDVPWYLKMICRWSQVKHRLWKNKLEEISESIQYHAFVSYSEHDANWVKSELIPNLEKEGGSLRICQHERNFIAGKSIVENIIDCIEKSYKSIFVLSPNFVQSEWCHYELYFAHHKLFSENADGLILILLESIPTYIVPARYYKLKALMAKRTYLEWPKDKRKHAFFWTNLRAALQIKLPNSEEIEEL
;
A
#
# COMPACT_ATOMS: atom_id res chain seq x y z
N MET A 1 -57.95 28.88 34.76
CA MET A 1 -57.17 27.63 34.76
C MET A 1 -57.89 26.65 33.85
N LEU A 2 -57.16 25.90 33.03
CA LEU A 2 -57.69 24.84 32.18
C LEU A 2 -56.96 23.54 32.53
N ASP A 3 -57.70 22.52 32.92
CA ASP A 3 -57.16 21.22 33.33
C ASP A 3 -57.57 20.14 32.33
N LEU A 4 -56.57 19.57 31.66
CA LEU A 4 -56.68 18.55 30.63
C LEU A 4 -55.80 17.33 30.96
N GLN A 5 -55.49 17.13 32.24
CA GLN A 5 -54.68 15.99 32.69
C GLN A 5 -55.31 14.64 32.36
N SER A 6 -54.46 13.61 32.23
CA SER A 6 -54.88 12.21 32.04
C SER A 6 -55.81 11.98 30.85
N ASN A 7 -55.52 12.66 29.74
CA ASN A 7 -56.19 12.44 28.45
C ASN A 7 -55.23 11.74 27.48
N GLN A 8 -55.64 11.66 26.21
CA GLN A 8 -54.84 11.07 25.13
C GLN A 8 -54.30 12.14 24.18
N ILE A 9 -54.06 13.35 24.68
CA ILE A 9 -53.64 14.49 23.86
C ILE A 9 -52.22 14.25 23.37
N SER A 10 -52.04 14.18 22.05
CA SER A 10 -50.73 14.02 21.40
C SER A 10 -50.11 15.35 20.96
N ALA A 11 -50.94 16.34 20.67
CA ALA A 11 -50.52 17.70 20.33
C ALA A 11 -51.63 18.70 20.68
N VAL A 12 -51.23 19.94 20.94
CA VAL A 12 -52.16 21.07 21.05
C VAL A 12 -52.34 21.66 19.63
N PRO A 13 -53.55 21.62 19.05
CA PRO A 13 -53.77 22.05 17.66
C PRO A 13 -53.46 23.54 17.46
N LYS A 14 -53.10 23.91 16.22
CA LYS A 14 -52.79 25.30 15.82
C LYS A 14 -54.03 26.16 15.56
N GLU A 15 -55.22 25.56 15.58
CA GLU A 15 -56.50 26.18 15.21
C GLU A 15 -57.38 26.48 16.43
N ILE A 16 -56.78 26.61 17.62
CA ILE A 16 -57.52 26.88 18.85
C ILE A 16 -57.93 28.36 18.89
N ILE A 17 -59.12 28.63 19.41
CA ILE A 17 -59.59 29.99 19.75
C ILE A 17 -58.56 30.65 20.69
N ASP A 18 -58.18 31.90 20.44
CA ASP A 18 -57.18 32.60 21.26
C ASP A 18 -57.62 32.71 22.74
N LEU A 19 -57.10 31.81 23.58
CA LEU A 19 -57.36 31.74 25.02
C LEU A 19 -56.44 32.72 25.77
N THR A 20 -56.50 34.00 25.41
CA THR A 20 -55.64 35.06 25.95
C THR A 20 -55.80 35.28 27.46
N ALA A 21 -56.95 34.93 28.06
CA ALA A 21 -57.18 35.05 29.50
C ALA A 21 -56.59 33.88 30.31
N LEU A 22 -56.11 32.82 29.67
CA LEU A 22 -55.64 31.61 30.34
C LEU A 22 -54.29 31.85 31.03
N LYS A 23 -54.26 31.66 32.35
CA LYS A 23 -53.04 31.80 33.18
C LYS A 23 -52.39 30.47 33.57
N GLU A 24 -53.17 29.40 33.64
CA GLU A 24 -52.71 28.09 34.10
C GLU A 24 -53.28 27.00 33.20
N LEU A 25 -52.40 26.13 32.69
CA LEU A 25 -52.72 25.02 31.81
C LEU A 25 -52.09 23.73 32.35
N ASN A 26 -52.92 22.72 32.59
CA ASN A 26 -52.47 21.40 33.03
C ASN A 26 -52.69 20.36 31.93
N LEU A 27 -51.60 19.79 31.43
CA LEU A 27 -51.52 18.77 30.38
C LEU A 27 -50.74 17.53 30.88
N ALA A 28 -50.62 17.35 32.18
CA ALA A 28 -49.91 16.20 32.74
C ALA A 28 -50.53 14.86 32.35
N SER A 29 -49.72 13.81 32.25
CA SER A 29 -50.15 12.44 31.92
C SER A 29 -50.91 12.36 30.60
N ASN A 30 -50.33 12.93 29.54
CA ASN A 30 -50.83 12.87 28.17
C ASN A 30 -49.79 12.16 27.27
N ARG A 31 -49.85 12.36 25.94
CA ARG A 31 -48.92 11.78 24.97
C ARG A 31 -48.19 12.85 24.16
N LEU A 32 -47.89 13.98 24.78
CA LEU A 32 -47.21 15.09 24.11
C LEU A 32 -45.76 14.74 23.80
N ASN A 33 -45.33 14.96 22.56
CA ASN A 33 -43.93 14.79 22.15
C ASN A 33 -43.13 16.10 22.21
N ALA A 34 -43.82 17.22 22.43
CA ALA A 34 -43.27 18.57 22.42
C ALA A 34 -44.03 19.49 23.39
N PHE A 35 -43.38 20.58 23.81
CA PHE A 35 -44.08 21.64 24.53
C PHE A 35 -45.02 22.41 23.59
N PRO A 36 -46.23 22.78 24.02
CA PRO A 36 -47.11 23.63 23.23
C PRO A 36 -46.59 25.07 23.21
N GLY A 37 -46.47 25.69 22.03
CA GLY A 37 -46.17 27.11 21.93
C GLY A 37 -47.27 27.99 22.53
N CYS A 38 -46.91 29.17 23.05
CA CYS A 38 -47.86 30.07 23.72
C CYS A 38 -48.52 31.12 22.81
N GLY A 39 -48.47 30.94 21.48
CA GLY A 39 -49.09 31.89 20.53
C GLY A 39 -50.56 32.21 20.86
N HIS A 40 -51.33 31.18 21.26
CA HIS A 40 -52.73 31.29 21.67
C HIS A 40 -52.94 31.49 23.18
N PHE A 41 -51.88 31.33 23.99
CA PHE A 41 -51.91 31.39 25.45
C PHE A 41 -51.00 32.51 25.98
N ARG A 42 -51.15 33.73 25.44
CA ARG A 42 -50.19 34.83 25.65
C ARG A 42 -49.94 35.20 27.12
N ASN A 43 -50.92 35.01 28.00
CA ASN A 43 -50.83 35.31 29.42
C ASN A 43 -50.59 34.07 30.31
N LEU A 44 -50.15 32.95 29.72
CA LEU A 44 -49.87 31.74 30.46
C LEU A 44 -48.69 31.93 31.41
N GLN A 45 -48.91 31.63 32.69
CA GLN A 45 -47.92 31.77 33.76
C GLN A 45 -47.49 30.42 34.34
N VAL A 46 -48.39 29.44 34.33
CA VAL A 46 -48.15 28.09 34.87
C VAL A 46 -48.49 27.05 33.81
N LEU A 47 -47.52 26.21 33.47
CA LEU A 47 -47.72 25.06 32.59
C LEU A 47 -47.29 23.78 33.29
N ASN A 48 -48.14 22.76 33.22
CA ASN A 48 -47.81 21.41 33.66
C ASN A 48 -47.88 20.43 32.50
N VAL A 49 -46.75 19.79 32.18
CA VAL A 49 -46.61 18.76 31.14
C VAL A 49 -45.88 17.52 31.68
N GLU A 50 -45.92 17.28 32.99
CA GLU A 50 -45.32 16.09 33.59
C GLU A 50 -45.87 14.79 32.98
N ARG A 51 -45.04 13.74 32.95
CA ARG A 51 -45.44 12.40 32.45
C ARG A 51 -45.97 12.44 31.00
N ASN A 52 -45.17 13.01 30.11
CA ASN A 52 -45.38 13.00 28.67
C ASN A 52 -44.15 12.38 27.98
N PHE A 53 -44.02 12.53 26.65
CA PHE A 53 -42.93 11.99 25.84
C PHE A 53 -42.05 13.09 25.24
N VAL A 54 -41.84 14.20 25.95
CA VAL A 54 -41.06 15.33 25.45
C VAL A 54 -39.56 15.03 25.46
N LEU A 55 -38.92 15.17 24.28
CA LEU A 55 -37.50 14.87 24.08
C LEU A 55 -36.61 16.11 24.23
N ASP A 56 -36.70 17.07 23.30
CA ASP A 56 -35.69 18.12 23.12
C ASP A 56 -36.19 19.51 22.65
N GLN A 57 -37.48 19.68 22.36
CA GLN A 57 -38.02 20.90 21.72
C GLN A 57 -38.32 22.05 22.68
N PHE A 58 -37.29 22.69 23.23
CA PHE A 58 -37.42 23.79 24.21
C PHE A 58 -37.28 25.19 23.62
N SER A 59 -36.50 25.36 22.54
CA SER A 59 -36.16 26.68 21.99
C SER A 59 -37.40 27.43 21.47
N GLU A 60 -38.25 26.76 20.69
CA GLU A 60 -39.48 27.35 20.15
C GLU A 60 -40.50 27.71 21.26
N PHE A 61 -40.55 26.90 22.32
CA PHE A 61 -41.39 27.15 23.48
C PHE A 61 -41.00 28.45 24.19
N PHE A 62 -39.73 28.60 24.56
CA PHE A 62 -39.28 29.80 25.28
C PHE A 62 -39.27 31.07 24.43
N GLN A 63 -39.20 30.95 23.10
CA GLN A 63 -39.40 32.09 22.20
C GLN A 63 -40.83 32.62 22.23
N THR A 64 -41.82 31.72 22.30
CA THR A 64 -43.25 32.09 22.24
C THR A 64 -43.87 32.34 23.61
N CYS A 65 -43.37 31.70 24.67
CA CYS A 65 -43.91 31.72 26.03
C CYS A 65 -43.14 32.64 26.98
N GLN A 66 -43.13 33.95 26.73
CA GLN A 66 -42.32 34.90 27.52
C GLN A 66 -42.84 35.16 28.95
N ASN A 67 -44.14 34.93 29.21
CA ASN A 67 -44.77 35.23 30.49
C ASN A 67 -44.77 34.06 31.50
N ILE A 68 -44.16 32.93 31.13
CA ILE A 68 -44.17 31.75 31.98
C ILE A 68 -43.30 31.96 33.22
N ARG A 69 -43.85 31.61 34.39
CA ARG A 69 -43.16 31.74 35.68
C ARG A 69 -42.88 30.41 36.34
N ARG A 70 -43.80 29.45 36.18
CA ARG A 70 -43.71 28.13 36.81
C ARG A 70 -43.94 27.06 35.76
N LEU A 71 -43.01 26.11 35.66
CA LEU A 71 -43.09 25.02 34.72
C LEU A 71 -42.91 23.68 35.44
N LYS A 72 -43.90 22.79 35.31
CA LYS A 72 -43.80 21.39 35.74
C LYS A 72 -43.53 20.53 34.52
N GLY A 73 -42.31 20.05 34.37
CA GLY A 73 -41.86 19.29 33.20
C GLY A 73 -41.27 17.92 33.53
N GLY A 74 -41.22 17.54 34.81
CA GLY A 74 -40.58 16.30 35.26
C GLY A 74 -41.18 15.03 34.66
N ASN A 75 -40.43 13.93 34.78
CA ASN A 75 -40.83 12.60 34.28
C ASN A 75 -41.15 12.60 32.77
N ASN A 76 -40.31 13.25 31.98
CA ASN A 76 -40.29 13.17 30.52
C ASN A 76 -38.97 12.54 30.06
N PRO A 77 -38.95 11.81 28.93
CA PRO A 77 -37.76 11.13 28.40
C PRO A 77 -36.79 12.12 27.74
N PHE A 78 -36.21 13.03 28.50
CA PHE A 78 -35.38 14.10 27.96
C PHE A 78 -34.17 13.58 27.18
N ARG A 79 -33.94 14.14 25.98
CA ARG A 79 -32.73 13.89 25.20
C ARG A 79 -31.69 14.96 25.50
N CYS A 80 -30.69 14.63 26.29
CA CYS A 80 -29.64 15.53 26.74
C CYS A 80 -28.63 15.81 25.63
N HIS A 81 -28.87 16.91 24.91
CA HIS A 81 -27.97 17.54 23.96
C HIS A 81 -28.03 19.07 24.10
N CYS A 82 -27.46 19.75 23.12
CA CYS A 82 -27.42 21.20 22.97
C CYS A 82 -28.70 21.97 23.31
N GLU A 83 -29.88 21.52 22.88
CA GLU A 83 -31.13 22.29 23.04
C GLU A 83 -31.59 22.36 24.51
N LEU A 84 -31.23 21.38 25.34
CA LEU A 84 -31.56 21.40 26.77
C LEU A 84 -30.73 22.40 27.57
N ARG A 85 -29.61 22.87 27.01
CA ARG A 85 -28.77 23.88 27.66
C ARG A 85 -29.58 25.12 28.02
N GLN A 86 -30.49 25.55 27.14
CA GLN A 86 -31.30 26.75 27.37
C GLN A 86 -32.24 26.58 28.58
N LEU A 87 -32.88 25.42 28.71
CA LEU A 87 -33.73 25.09 29.88
C LEU A 87 -32.91 25.15 31.19
N ILE A 88 -31.75 24.49 31.20
CA ILE A 88 -30.86 24.44 32.37
C ILE A 88 -30.35 25.85 32.72
N HIS A 89 -30.01 26.64 31.71
CA HIS A 89 -29.55 28.01 31.88
C HIS A 89 -30.65 28.93 32.45
N LEU A 90 -31.88 28.85 31.93
CA LEU A 90 -33.03 29.61 32.43
C LEU A 90 -33.37 29.27 33.88
N GLN A 91 -33.26 27.99 34.26
CA GLN A 91 -33.41 27.57 35.66
C GLN A 91 -32.28 28.13 36.53
N LYS A 92 -31.02 28.10 36.06
CA LYS A 92 -29.86 28.67 36.80
C LYS A 92 -29.98 30.19 36.99
N GLN A 93 -30.59 30.90 36.04
CA GLN A 93 -30.85 32.33 36.12
C GLN A 93 -32.16 32.67 36.87
N GLU A 94 -32.85 31.68 37.44
CA GLU A 94 -34.14 31.82 38.14
C GLU A 94 -35.23 32.52 37.31
N SER A 95 -35.09 32.52 35.97
CA SER A 95 -36.04 33.18 35.07
C SER A 95 -37.36 32.43 34.98
N VAL A 96 -37.32 31.10 35.15
CA VAL A 96 -38.49 30.23 35.21
C VAL A 96 -38.27 29.23 36.35
N ALA A 97 -39.25 29.11 37.25
CA ALA A 97 -39.19 28.13 38.33
C ALA A 97 -39.63 26.74 37.85
N LEU A 98 -38.66 25.84 37.66
CA LEU A 98 -38.92 24.42 37.43
C LEU A 98 -39.35 23.73 38.74
N ILE A 99 -40.59 23.25 38.77
CA ILE A 99 -41.14 22.59 39.96
C ILE A 99 -40.68 21.13 39.99
N GLY A 100 -40.19 20.69 41.15
CA GLY A 100 -39.63 19.34 41.32
C GLY A 100 -38.16 19.22 40.88
N TRP A 101 -37.52 20.34 40.52
CA TRP A 101 -36.09 20.37 40.21
C TRP A 101 -35.24 20.10 41.47
N PRO A 102 -34.19 19.25 41.40
CA PRO A 102 -33.69 18.51 40.23
C PRO A 102 -34.24 17.08 40.10
N ASP A 103 -34.89 16.53 41.14
CA ASP A 103 -35.07 15.09 41.32
C ASP A 103 -35.90 14.40 40.22
N VAL A 104 -36.86 15.11 39.60
CA VAL A 104 -37.72 14.55 38.53
C VAL A 104 -37.24 14.87 37.11
N TYR A 105 -36.04 15.46 36.99
CA TYR A 105 -35.44 15.87 35.71
C TYR A 105 -34.18 15.05 35.43
N MET A 106 -34.33 13.99 34.64
CA MET A 106 -33.25 13.07 34.26
C MET A 106 -33.16 12.90 32.75
N CYS A 107 -31.95 12.64 32.25
CA CYS A 107 -31.69 12.30 30.87
C CYS A 107 -32.12 10.86 30.58
N GLU A 108 -32.86 10.64 29.50
CA GLU A 108 -33.16 9.30 28.97
C GLU A 108 -32.26 8.94 27.79
N TYR A 109 -31.88 9.94 26.99
CA TYR A 109 -30.99 9.81 25.84
C TYR A 109 -29.88 10.87 25.88
N PRO A 110 -28.71 10.64 25.26
CA PRO A 110 -28.24 9.38 24.67
C PRO A 110 -27.99 8.28 25.72
N SER A 111 -27.82 7.02 25.31
CA SER A 111 -27.68 5.87 26.21
C SER A 111 -26.57 6.01 27.26
N ASP A 112 -25.49 6.72 26.90
CA ASP A 112 -24.34 6.96 27.79
C ASP A 112 -24.66 7.90 28.95
N LEU A 113 -25.67 8.76 28.78
CA LEU A 113 -26.12 9.74 29.78
C LEU A 113 -27.45 9.33 30.43
N ARG A 114 -27.93 8.11 30.20
CA ARG A 114 -29.21 7.66 30.74
C ARG A 114 -29.17 7.64 32.28
N GLY A 115 -30.13 8.32 32.90
CA GLY A 115 -30.25 8.43 34.36
C GLY A 115 -29.44 9.57 34.98
N THR A 116 -28.66 10.34 34.21
CA THR A 116 -27.98 11.53 34.76
C THR A 116 -28.99 12.65 35.03
N LEU A 117 -28.87 13.32 36.17
CA LEU A 117 -29.69 14.49 36.49
C LEU A 117 -29.34 15.66 35.56
N LEU A 118 -30.34 16.41 35.11
CA LEU A 118 -30.12 17.58 34.23
C LEU A 118 -29.26 18.67 34.90
N LYS A 119 -29.19 18.70 36.24
CA LYS A 119 -28.32 19.63 36.98
C LYS A 119 -26.83 19.37 36.71
N ASP A 120 -26.47 18.09 36.57
CA ASP A 120 -25.08 17.62 36.46
C ASP A 120 -24.64 17.46 34.99
N PHE A 121 -25.55 17.70 34.05
CA PHE A 121 -25.27 17.70 32.62
C PHE A 121 -24.54 18.99 32.20
N HIS A 122 -23.29 18.84 31.76
CA HIS A 122 -22.42 19.93 31.33
C HIS A 122 -21.84 19.64 29.92
N ILE A 123 -22.22 20.45 28.93
CA ILE A 123 -21.66 20.42 27.57
C ILE A 123 -21.04 21.80 27.24
N SER A 124 -19.87 21.79 26.58
CA SER A 124 -19.16 23.02 26.21
C SER A 124 -19.85 23.76 25.06
N GLU A 125 -19.80 25.11 25.03
CA GLU A 125 -20.38 25.89 23.91
C GLU A 125 -19.72 25.58 22.57
N LEU A 126 -18.44 25.23 22.61
CA LEU A 126 -17.64 24.86 21.45
C LEU A 126 -18.12 23.57 20.78
N GLU A 127 -18.62 22.60 21.56
CA GLU A 127 -19.19 21.36 21.02
C GLU A 127 -20.56 21.58 20.39
N CYS A 128 -21.24 22.64 20.81
CA CYS A 128 -22.58 22.96 20.36
C CYS A 128 -22.62 23.83 19.10
N ASN A 129 -21.58 24.62 18.86
CA ASN A 129 -21.44 25.43 17.66
C ASN A 129 -20.54 24.74 16.63
N VAL A 130 -21.15 23.99 15.72
CA VAL A 130 -20.47 23.26 14.65
C VAL A 130 -19.56 24.16 13.80
N ALA A 131 -19.97 25.41 13.54
CA ALA A 131 -19.16 26.35 12.78
C ALA A 131 -17.89 26.77 13.54
N LEU A 132 -18.00 27.03 14.85
CA LEU A 132 -16.87 27.35 15.72
C LEU A 132 -15.89 26.16 15.85
N LEU A 133 -16.41 24.94 15.91
CA LEU A 133 -15.60 23.74 15.98
C LEU A 133 -14.78 23.54 14.68
N ILE A 134 -15.42 23.70 13.52
CA ILE A 134 -14.75 23.61 12.22
C ILE A 134 -13.66 24.68 12.07
N THR A 135 -13.92 25.92 12.49
CA THR A 135 -12.93 27.00 12.38
C THR A 135 -11.71 26.74 13.26
N VAL A 136 -11.90 26.26 14.49
CA VAL A 136 -10.79 25.90 15.38
C VAL A 136 -9.94 24.78 14.78
N ILE A 137 -10.56 23.72 14.25
CA ILE A 137 -9.84 22.62 13.59
C ILE A 137 -9.03 23.13 12.39
N LEU A 138 -9.61 24.00 11.57
CA LEU A 138 -8.93 24.55 10.40
C LEU A 138 -7.71 25.40 10.79
N VAL A 139 -7.83 26.23 11.83
CA VAL A 139 -6.71 27.05 12.32
C VAL A 139 -5.58 26.18 12.88
N VAL A 140 -5.92 25.15 13.66
CA VAL A 140 -4.93 24.24 14.24
C VAL A 140 -4.22 23.44 13.15
N THR A 141 -4.93 22.95 12.15
CA THR A 141 -4.32 22.19 11.04
C THR A 141 -3.37 23.07 10.21
N LEU A 142 -3.76 24.31 9.90
CA LEU A 142 -2.87 25.26 9.22
C LEU A 142 -1.61 25.57 10.02
N PHE A 143 -1.73 25.73 11.35
CA PHE A 143 -0.58 25.96 12.22
C PHE A 143 0.39 24.77 12.21
N VAL A 144 -0.13 23.54 12.32
CA VAL A 144 0.70 22.33 12.26
C VAL A 144 1.43 22.21 10.93
N ILE A 145 0.75 22.49 9.81
CA ILE A 145 1.37 22.48 8.47
C ILE A 145 2.52 23.51 8.41
N ALA A 146 2.32 24.72 8.94
CA ALA A 146 3.36 25.75 8.95
C ALA A 146 4.59 25.34 9.78
N VAL A 147 4.39 24.72 10.95
CA VAL A 147 5.49 24.21 11.78
C VAL A 147 6.25 23.10 11.07
N VAL A 148 5.55 22.14 10.46
CA VAL A 148 6.20 21.05 9.70
C VAL A 148 6.99 21.61 8.51
N ALA A 149 6.42 22.54 7.76
CA ALA A 149 7.12 23.19 6.65
C ALA A 149 8.38 23.92 7.12
N PHE A 150 8.30 24.65 8.24
CA PHE A 150 9.45 25.32 8.84
C PHE A 150 10.55 24.33 9.24
N LEU A 151 10.20 23.23 9.91
CA LEU A 151 11.17 22.19 10.28
C LEU A 151 11.80 21.54 9.04
N CYS A 152 11.02 21.23 8.01
CA CYS A 152 11.53 20.66 6.76
C CYS A 152 12.52 21.60 6.05
N VAL A 153 12.27 22.91 6.08
CA VAL A 153 13.20 23.91 5.52
C VAL A 153 14.44 24.06 6.40
N HIS A 154 14.28 24.12 7.72
CA HIS A 154 15.38 24.28 8.67
C HIS A 154 16.34 23.08 8.66
N PHE A 155 15.81 21.86 8.49
CA PHE A 155 16.61 20.63 8.41
C PHE A 155 17.02 20.24 6.99
N ASP A 156 16.96 21.18 6.03
CA ASP A 156 17.44 21.02 4.65
C ASP A 156 16.89 19.77 3.92
N VAL A 157 15.70 19.30 4.28
CA VAL A 157 15.04 18.14 3.66
C VAL A 157 14.92 18.28 2.12
N PRO A 158 14.62 19.48 1.56
CA PRO A 158 14.62 19.69 0.11
C PRO A 158 15.99 19.42 -0.55
N TRP A 159 17.09 19.69 0.15
CA TRP A 159 18.44 19.43 -0.34
C TRP A 159 18.71 17.92 -0.40
N TYR A 160 18.34 17.18 0.65
CA TYR A 160 18.45 15.72 0.68
C TYR A 160 17.61 15.05 -0.42
N LEU A 161 16.37 15.48 -0.63
CA LEU A 161 15.51 14.96 -1.70
C LEU A 161 16.11 15.23 -3.09
N LYS A 162 16.65 16.44 -3.32
CA LYS A 162 17.32 16.78 -4.58
C LYS A 162 18.59 15.94 -4.79
N MET A 163 19.34 15.65 -3.72
CA MET A 163 20.52 14.80 -3.80
C MET A 163 20.14 13.35 -4.14
N ILE A 164 19.12 12.79 -3.50
CA ILE A 164 18.61 11.44 -3.80
C ILE A 164 18.09 11.35 -5.23
N CYS A 165 17.33 12.35 -5.70
CA CYS A 165 16.86 12.42 -7.09
C CYS A 165 18.01 12.54 -8.11
N ARG A 166 19.05 13.33 -7.82
CA ARG A 166 20.24 13.40 -8.67
C ARG A 166 21.01 12.08 -8.67
N TRP A 167 21.12 11.43 -7.53
CA TRP A 167 21.82 10.15 -7.38
C TRP A 167 21.08 9.02 -8.11
N SER A 168 19.75 8.98 -8.05
CA SER A 168 18.93 8.02 -8.78
C SER A 168 19.01 8.25 -10.29
N GLN A 169 18.98 9.51 -10.75
CA GLN A 169 19.15 9.86 -12.16
C GLN A 169 20.55 9.49 -12.68
N VAL A 170 21.61 9.72 -11.91
CA VAL A 170 22.99 9.33 -12.28
C VAL A 170 23.11 7.81 -12.34
N LYS A 171 22.59 7.09 -11.33
CA LYS A 171 22.60 5.62 -11.31
C LYS A 171 21.82 5.03 -12.49
N HIS A 172 20.69 5.63 -12.85
CA HIS A 172 19.89 5.20 -13.99
C HIS A 172 20.59 5.48 -15.33
N ARG A 173 21.26 6.63 -15.49
CA ARG A 173 22.06 6.92 -16.69
C ARG A 173 23.26 5.98 -16.81
N LEU A 174 23.97 5.71 -15.70
CA LEU A 174 25.08 4.76 -15.68
C LEU A 174 24.62 3.35 -16.04
N TRP A 175 23.43 2.93 -15.60
CA TRP A 175 22.89 1.62 -15.95
C TRP A 175 22.44 1.55 -17.42
N LYS A 176 21.80 2.60 -17.93
CA LYS A 176 21.40 2.70 -19.35
C LYS A 176 22.63 2.70 -20.28
N ASN A 177 23.63 3.53 -19.99
CA ASN A 177 24.86 3.61 -20.78
C ASN A 177 25.65 2.29 -20.73
N LYS A 178 25.69 1.63 -19.56
CA LYS A 178 26.31 0.30 -19.44
C LYS A 178 25.57 -0.78 -20.23
N LEU A 179 24.25 -0.68 -20.34
CA LEU A 179 23.44 -1.62 -21.10
C LEU A 179 23.61 -1.39 -22.61
N GLU A 180 23.72 -0.13 -23.06
CA GLU A 180 24.04 0.24 -24.45
C GLU A 180 25.47 -0.18 -24.85
N GLU A 181 26.49 0.04 -24.01
CA GLU A 181 27.88 -0.37 -24.29
C GLU A 181 28.08 -1.91 -24.32
N ILE A 182 27.34 -2.65 -23.47
CA ILE A 182 27.30 -4.12 -23.51
C ILE A 182 26.53 -4.61 -24.75
N SER A 183 25.49 -3.89 -25.17
CA SER A 183 24.72 -4.23 -26.36
C SER A 183 25.53 -4.09 -27.66
N GLU A 184 26.43 -3.11 -27.74
CA GLU A 184 27.28 -2.90 -28.94
C GLU A 184 28.44 -3.91 -29.05
N SER A 185 28.88 -4.51 -27.94
CA SER A 185 30.04 -5.43 -27.92
C SER A 185 29.69 -6.91 -28.09
N ILE A 186 28.43 -7.31 -27.88
CA ILE A 186 28.00 -8.71 -27.95
C ILE A 186 27.64 -9.10 -29.39
N GLN A 187 28.45 -9.97 -29.97
CA GLN A 187 28.29 -10.46 -31.35
C GLN A 187 27.68 -11.87 -31.40
N TYR A 188 27.80 -12.64 -30.31
CA TYR A 188 27.35 -14.02 -30.23
C TYR A 188 26.39 -14.23 -29.06
N HIS A 189 25.43 -15.13 -29.22
CA HIS A 189 24.53 -15.52 -28.13
C HIS A 189 25.25 -16.42 -27.13
N ALA A 190 26.10 -17.31 -27.62
CA ALA A 190 26.89 -18.19 -26.78
C ALA A 190 28.27 -18.49 -27.37
N PHE A 191 29.27 -18.60 -26.49
CA PHE A 191 30.53 -19.24 -26.79
C PHE A 191 30.44 -20.72 -26.37
N VAL A 192 30.92 -21.65 -27.20
CA VAL A 192 30.96 -23.09 -26.84
C VAL A 192 32.41 -23.54 -26.72
N SER A 193 32.77 -23.98 -25.52
CA SER A 193 34.06 -24.59 -25.18
C SER A 193 33.92 -26.10 -25.05
N TYR A 194 34.73 -26.85 -25.78
CA TYR A 194 34.70 -28.32 -25.83
C TYR A 194 36.10 -28.87 -26.16
N SER A 195 36.32 -30.17 -25.92
CA SER A 195 37.56 -30.86 -26.27
C SER A 195 37.50 -31.36 -27.72
N GLU A 196 38.62 -31.39 -28.44
CA GLU A 196 38.67 -31.94 -29.81
C GLU A 196 38.14 -33.38 -29.89
N HIS A 197 38.29 -34.16 -28.83
CA HIS A 197 37.75 -35.53 -28.75
C HIS A 197 36.20 -35.57 -28.77
N ASP A 198 35.56 -34.52 -28.29
CA ASP A 198 34.10 -34.40 -28.22
C ASP A 198 33.52 -33.63 -29.44
N ALA A 199 34.39 -33.22 -30.37
CA ALA A 199 34.02 -32.41 -31.53
C ALA A 199 32.94 -33.05 -32.40
N ASN A 200 32.94 -34.38 -32.52
CA ASN A 200 31.94 -35.09 -33.30
C ASN A 200 30.54 -34.81 -32.77
N TRP A 201 30.31 -34.98 -31.47
CA TRP A 201 29.01 -34.71 -30.85
C TRP A 201 28.65 -33.22 -30.94
N VAL A 202 29.59 -32.32 -30.69
CA VAL A 202 29.33 -30.88 -30.76
C VAL A 202 28.90 -30.45 -32.17
N LYS A 203 29.58 -30.95 -33.21
CA LYS A 203 29.31 -30.58 -34.60
C LYS A 203 28.07 -31.28 -35.19
N SER A 204 27.79 -32.51 -34.78
CA SER A 204 26.65 -33.26 -35.32
C SER A 204 25.35 -33.03 -34.54
N GLU A 205 25.43 -32.82 -33.22
CA GLU A 205 24.27 -32.71 -32.34
C GLU A 205 24.10 -31.28 -31.82
N LEU A 206 25.07 -30.74 -31.08
CA LEU A 206 24.91 -29.46 -30.35
C LEU A 206 24.67 -28.28 -31.28
N ILE A 207 25.58 -28.04 -32.23
CA ILE A 207 25.54 -26.88 -33.12
C ILE A 207 24.29 -26.91 -34.01
N PRO A 208 23.95 -28.02 -34.69
CA PRO A 208 22.76 -28.06 -35.54
C PRO A 208 21.46 -27.85 -34.76
N ASN A 209 21.34 -28.37 -33.54
CA ASN A 209 20.13 -28.18 -32.73
C ASN A 209 19.98 -26.74 -32.19
N LEU A 210 21.07 -25.97 -32.12
CA LEU A 210 21.04 -24.56 -31.70
C LEU A 210 20.87 -23.60 -32.89
N GLU A 211 21.38 -23.95 -34.08
CA GLU A 211 21.34 -23.07 -35.28
C GLU A 211 20.13 -23.33 -36.21
N LYS A 212 19.57 -24.55 -36.28
CA LYS A 212 18.64 -24.96 -37.37
C LYS A 212 17.18 -24.48 -37.29
N GLU A 213 16.65 -24.01 -36.17
CA GLU A 213 15.23 -23.66 -36.06
C GLU A 213 15.00 -22.14 -35.92
N GLY A 214 14.36 -21.53 -36.93
CA GLY A 214 13.69 -20.23 -36.82
C GLY A 214 14.56 -18.97 -36.77
N GLY A 215 15.89 -19.10 -36.73
CA GLY A 215 16.84 -18.00 -36.78
C GLY A 215 17.14 -17.36 -35.41
N SER A 216 18.38 -17.29 -34.95
CA SER A 216 19.62 -18.02 -35.28
C SER A 216 20.57 -17.71 -34.13
N LEU A 217 20.70 -18.63 -33.17
CA LEU A 217 21.68 -18.45 -32.10
C LEU A 217 23.08 -18.43 -32.74
N ARG A 218 23.67 -17.26 -32.87
CA ARG A 218 25.08 -17.07 -33.28
C ARG A 218 25.99 -17.66 -32.20
N ILE A 219 26.75 -18.70 -32.55
CA ILE A 219 27.66 -19.37 -31.63
C ILE A 219 29.12 -19.05 -31.98
N CYS A 220 29.92 -18.62 -30.99
CA CYS A 220 31.37 -18.49 -31.13
C CYS A 220 32.00 -19.87 -30.93
N GLN A 221 32.77 -20.35 -31.91
CA GLN A 221 33.46 -21.64 -31.87
C GLN A 221 34.95 -21.45 -32.15
N HIS A 222 35.78 -22.16 -31.39
CA HIS A 222 37.23 -22.04 -31.49
C HIS A 222 37.78 -22.33 -32.91
N GLU A 223 37.25 -23.33 -33.62
CA GLU A 223 37.74 -23.68 -34.97
C GLU A 223 37.33 -22.69 -36.07
N ARG A 224 36.24 -21.94 -35.86
CA ARG A 224 35.68 -21.04 -36.89
C ARG A 224 36.07 -19.58 -36.68
N ASN A 225 36.20 -19.16 -35.42
CA ASN A 225 36.25 -17.75 -35.04
C ASN A 225 37.61 -17.31 -34.48
N PHE A 226 38.56 -18.23 -34.29
CA PHE A 226 39.89 -17.86 -33.81
C PHE A 226 40.72 -17.23 -34.92
N ILE A 227 41.43 -16.16 -34.56
CA ILE A 227 42.28 -15.41 -35.48
C ILE A 227 43.69 -15.99 -35.38
N ALA A 228 44.22 -16.44 -36.51
CA ALA A 228 45.60 -16.91 -36.59
C ALA A 228 46.58 -15.78 -36.21
N GLY A 229 47.54 -16.09 -35.32
CA GLY A 229 48.52 -15.13 -34.82
C GLY A 229 48.24 -14.56 -33.43
N LYS A 230 47.04 -14.76 -32.87
CA LYS A 230 46.75 -14.52 -31.44
C LYS A 230 47.00 -15.77 -30.59
N SER A 231 47.27 -15.61 -29.30
CA SER A 231 47.38 -16.75 -28.39
C SER A 231 46.02 -17.46 -28.23
N ILE A 232 46.03 -18.76 -27.92
CA ILE A 232 44.79 -19.54 -27.69
C ILE A 232 43.98 -18.91 -26.56
N VAL A 233 44.66 -18.46 -25.50
CA VAL A 233 44.02 -17.81 -24.36
C VAL A 233 43.37 -16.49 -24.77
N GLU A 234 44.04 -15.64 -25.55
CA GLU A 234 43.44 -14.39 -26.05
C GLU A 234 42.21 -14.66 -26.92
N ASN A 235 42.27 -15.65 -27.81
CA ASN A 235 41.13 -16.01 -28.65
C ASN A 235 39.93 -16.52 -27.81
N ILE A 236 40.20 -17.28 -26.75
CA ILE A 236 39.16 -17.71 -25.79
C ILE A 236 38.53 -16.48 -25.11
N ILE A 237 39.35 -15.56 -24.61
CA ILE A 237 38.89 -14.35 -23.93
C ILE A 237 38.03 -13.50 -24.86
N ASP A 238 38.50 -13.27 -26.09
CA ASP A 238 37.76 -12.53 -27.11
C ASP A 238 36.38 -13.16 -27.39
N CYS A 239 36.30 -14.49 -27.49
CA CYS A 239 35.01 -15.19 -27.67
C CYS A 239 34.11 -15.06 -26.43
N ILE A 240 34.67 -15.12 -25.22
CA ILE A 240 33.90 -14.97 -23.97
C ILE A 240 33.33 -13.55 -23.87
N GLU A 241 34.12 -12.52 -24.16
CA GLU A 241 33.70 -11.12 -24.06
C GLU A 241 32.65 -10.75 -25.13
N LYS A 242 32.75 -11.33 -26.32
CA LYS A 242 31.79 -11.10 -27.42
C LYS A 242 30.54 -11.98 -27.32
N SER A 243 30.45 -12.86 -26.33
CA SER A 243 29.32 -13.78 -26.17
C SER A 243 28.49 -13.47 -24.93
N TYR A 244 27.17 -13.54 -25.06
CA TYR A 244 26.27 -13.30 -23.93
C TYR A 244 26.35 -14.40 -22.85
N LYS A 245 26.42 -15.67 -23.28
CA LYS A 245 26.65 -16.83 -22.42
C LYS A 245 27.92 -17.58 -22.83
N SER A 246 28.49 -18.34 -21.91
CA SER A 246 29.54 -19.32 -22.22
C SER A 246 29.09 -20.72 -21.81
N ILE A 247 29.06 -21.63 -22.77
CA ILE A 247 28.71 -23.04 -22.63
C ILE A 247 29.99 -23.87 -22.54
N PHE A 248 30.10 -24.71 -21.53
CA PHE A 248 31.21 -25.64 -21.35
C PHE A 248 30.70 -27.07 -21.47
N VAL A 249 31.23 -27.82 -22.44
CA VAL A 249 30.93 -29.24 -22.64
C VAL A 249 31.94 -30.05 -21.82
N LEU A 250 31.50 -30.47 -20.64
CA LEU A 250 32.31 -31.20 -19.67
C LEU A 250 32.32 -32.70 -20.00
N SER A 251 33.52 -33.22 -20.21
CA SER A 251 33.85 -34.64 -20.36
C SER A 251 35.19 -34.94 -19.64
N PRO A 252 35.56 -36.22 -19.44
CA PRO A 252 36.89 -36.57 -18.96
C PRO A 252 38.02 -35.96 -19.81
N ASN A 253 37.84 -35.92 -21.14
CA ASN A 253 38.81 -35.35 -22.07
C ASN A 253 38.95 -33.84 -21.89
N PHE A 254 37.82 -33.14 -21.72
CA PHE A 254 37.79 -31.70 -21.49
C PHE A 254 38.54 -31.27 -20.22
N VAL A 255 38.40 -32.05 -19.14
CA VAL A 255 39.10 -31.76 -17.87
C VAL A 255 40.61 -31.96 -17.99
N GLN A 256 41.04 -32.93 -18.81
CA GLN A 256 42.45 -33.24 -19.00
C GLN A 256 43.16 -32.28 -19.95
N SER A 257 42.52 -31.87 -21.05
CA SER A 257 43.14 -31.01 -22.08
C SER A 257 42.82 -29.53 -21.91
N GLU A 258 41.54 -29.17 -21.82
CA GLU A 258 41.10 -27.78 -22.01
C GLU A 258 41.01 -26.98 -20.72
N TRP A 259 40.59 -27.60 -19.61
CA TRP A 259 40.27 -26.87 -18.37
C TRP A 259 41.44 -26.04 -17.83
N CYS A 260 42.69 -26.45 -18.11
CA CYS A 260 43.88 -25.73 -17.69
C CYS A 260 43.94 -24.28 -18.21
N HIS A 261 43.45 -24.03 -19.43
CA HIS A 261 43.44 -22.67 -20.01
C HIS A 261 42.49 -21.72 -19.27
N TYR A 262 41.44 -22.28 -18.66
CA TYR A 262 40.39 -21.50 -18.04
C TYR A 262 40.59 -21.28 -16.54
N GLU A 263 41.38 -22.15 -15.88
CA GLU A 263 41.61 -22.07 -14.43
C GLU A 263 42.14 -20.69 -14.00
N LEU A 264 43.17 -20.19 -14.69
CA LEU A 264 43.79 -18.90 -14.36
C LEU A 264 42.88 -17.73 -14.73
N TYR A 265 42.25 -17.78 -15.91
CA TYR A 265 41.32 -16.72 -16.35
C TYR A 265 40.15 -16.57 -15.37
N PHE A 266 39.56 -17.69 -14.96
CA PHE A 266 38.47 -17.67 -13.99
C PHE A 266 38.92 -17.28 -12.59
N ALA A 267 40.17 -17.54 -12.19
CA ALA A 267 40.71 -17.08 -10.91
C ALA A 267 40.61 -15.55 -10.77
N HIS A 268 40.83 -14.82 -11.85
CA HIS A 268 40.87 -13.36 -11.86
C HIS A 268 39.57 -12.68 -12.33
N HIS A 269 38.74 -13.35 -13.16
CA HIS A 269 37.51 -12.77 -13.69
C HIS A 269 36.23 -13.26 -12.98
N LYS A 270 35.26 -12.35 -12.86
CA LYS A 270 33.99 -12.54 -12.13
C LYS A 270 32.97 -13.47 -12.81
N LEU A 271 33.33 -14.13 -13.91
CA LEU A 271 32.47 -14.98 -14.74
C LEU A 271 31.82 -16.15 -13.94
N PHE A 272 32.42 -16.54 -12.81
CA PHE A 272 31.94 -17.60 -11.89
C PHE A 272 31.51 -17.08 -10.51
N SER A 273 31.31 -15.76 -10.35
CA SER A 273 30.71 -15.26 -9.11
C SER A 273 29.30 -15.82 -8.93
N GLU A 274 28.89 -16.05 -7.69
CA GLU A 274 27.78 -16.96 -7.32
C GLU A 274 26.39 -16.62 -7.89
N ASN A 275 26.25 -15.47 -8.58
CA ASN A 275 25.03 -14.99 -9.25
C ASN A 275 25.23 -14.74 -10.76
N ALA A 276 26.26 -15.31 -11.39
CA ALA A 276 26.54 -15.07 -12.80
C ALA A 276 25.70 -16.01 -13.68
N ASP A 277 24.57 -15.51 -14.18
CA ASP A 277 23.76 -16.21 -15.19
C ASP A 277 24.54 -16.51 -16.49
N GLY A 278 25.76 -16.01 -16.65
CA GLY A 278 26.56 -16.09 -17.88
C GLY A 278 27.14 -17.47 -18.22
N LEU A 279 27.15 -18.43 -17.29
CA LEU A 279 27.78 -19.73 -17.49
C LEU A 279 26.75 -20.87 -17.58
N ILE A 280 26.89 -21.72 -18.60
CA ILE A 280 26.11 -22.96 -18.75
C ILE A 280 27.09 -24.14 -18.80
N LEU A 281 26.88 -25.12 -17.92
CA LEU A 281 27.67 -26.35 -17.90
C LEU A 281 26.83 -27.49 -18.49
N ILE A 282 27.37 -28.17 -19.50
CA ILE A 282 26.79 -29.40 -20.06
C ILE A 282 27.69 -30.56 -19.64
N LEU A 283 27.14 -31.56 -18.97
CA LEU A 283 27.87 -32.79 -18.63
C LEU A 283 27.60 -33.83 -19.72
N LEU A 284 28.54 -33.99 -20.65
CA LEU A 284 28.43 -34.94 -21.76
C LEU A 284 28.66 -36.39 -21.30
N GLU A 285 29.65 -36.59 -20.44
CA GLU A 285 29.98 -37.87 -19.83
C GLU A 285 30.23 -37.72 -18.33
N SER A 286 29.96 -38.77 -17.56
CA SER A 286 30.23 -38.76 -16.12
C SER A 286 31.73 -38.64 -15.86
N ILE A 287 32.15 -37.57 -15.18
CA ILE A 287 33.56 -37.34 -14.83
C ILE A 287 33.85 -37.95 -13.45
N PRO A 288 34.71 -38.97 -13.37
CA PRO A 288 35.13 -39.53 -12.10
C PRO A 288 35.96 -38.53 -11.29
N THR A 289 35.78 -38.52 -9.97
CA THR A 289 36.44 -37.56 -9.07
C THR A 289 37.97 -37.68 -9.06
N TYR A 290 38.54 -38.85 -9.40
CA TYR A 290 39.98 -39.07 -9.46
C TYR A 290 40.64 -38.41 -10.67
N ILE A 291 39.88 -38.11 -11.74
CA ILE A 291 40.41 -37.46 -12.93
C ILE A 291 40.62 -35.96 -12.69
N VAL A 292 39.84 -35.36 -11.78
CA VAL A 292 39.89 -33.92 -11.51
C VAL A 292 41.07 -33.60 -10.56
N PRO A 293 42.13 -32.93 -11.05
CA PRO A 293 43.28 -32.55 -10.23
C PRO A 293 42.87 -31.76 -8.98
N ALA A 294 43.65 -31.90 -7.90
CA ALA A 294 43.39 -31.20 -6.64
C ALA A 294 43.34 -29.66 -6.79
N ARG A 295 44.16 -29.12 -7.71
CA ARG A 295 44.25 -27.68 -8.00
C ARG A 295 42.97 -27.07 -8.60
N TYR A 296 42.15 -27.84 -9.32
CA TYR A 296 40.94 -27.34 -10.00
C TYR A 296 39.76 -27.14 -9.01
N TYR A 297 39.95 -26.31 -7.98
CA TYR A 297 38.97 -26.09 -6.91
C TYR A 297 37.65 -25.50 -7.42
N LYS A 298 37.70 -24.61 -8.42
CA LYS A 298 36.50 -24.01 -9.03
C LYS A 298 35.65 -25.06 -9.75
N LEU A 299 36.28 -25.95 -10.52
CA LEU A 299 35.59 -27.06 -11.17
C LEU A 299 34.89 -27.95 -10.15
N LYS A 300 35.59 -28.32 -9.08
CA LYS A 300 35.03 -29.13 -7.99
C LYS A 300 33.84 -28.44 -7.32
N ALA A 301 33.93 -27.14 -7.07
CA ALA A 301 32.83 -26.37 -6.49
C ALA A 301 31.59 -26.35 -7.40
N LEU A 302 31.78 -26.19 -8.72
CA LEU A 302 30.67 -26.20 -9.70
C LEU A 302 30.02 -27.58 -9.82
N MET A 303 30.84 -28.64 -9.86
CA MET A 303 30.35 -30.02 -9.88
C MET A 303 29.58 -30.36 -8.59
N ALA A 304 30.05 -29.86 -7.43
CA ALA A 304 29.37 -30.06 -6.15
C ALA A 304 27.99 -29.37 -6.09
N LYS A 305 27.83 -28.21 -6.75
CA LYS A 305 26.55 -27.47 -6.83
C LYS A 305 25.49 -28.17 -7.71
N ARG A 306 25.88 -29.15 -8.54
CA ARG A 306 24.99 -29.87 -9.47
C ARG A 306 24.18 -28.97 -10.42
N THR A 307 24.72 -27.80 -10.73
CA THR A 307 24.12 -26.84 -11.66
C THR A 307 24.66 -27.07 -13.08
N TYR A 308 24.40 -28.26 -13.63
CA TYR A 308 24.78 -28.65 -15.00
C TYR A 308 23.64 -29.39 -15.70
N LEU A 309 23.60 -29.30 -17.02
CA LEU A 309 22.70 -30.05 -17.89
C LEU A 309 23.37 -31.37 -18.27
N GLU A 310 22.89 -32.48 -17.73
CA GLU A 310 23.42 -33.82 -18.05
C GLU A 310 22.87 -34.33 -19.39
N TRP A 311 23.75 -34.80 -20.27
CA TRP A 311 23.37 -35.41 -21.53
C TRP A 311 22.73 -36.79 -21.29
N PRO A 312 21.43 -36.98 -21.62
CA PRO A 312 20.75 -38.20 -21.23
C PRO A 312 21.10 -39.36 -22.17
N LYS A 313 21.33 -40.55 -21.59
CA LYS A 313 21.57 -41.80 -22.33
C LYS A 313 20.33 -42.27 -23.11
N ASP A 314 19.14 -41.96 -22.60
CA ASP A 314 17.88 -42.30 -23.24
C ASP A 314 17.51 -41.29 -24.34
N LYS A 315 17.40 -41.74 -25.59
CA LYS A 315 17.01 -40.88 -26.72
C LYS A 315 15.69 -40.13 -26.52
N ARG A 316 14.74 -40.71 -25.77
CA ARG A 316 13.44 -40.08 -25.47
C ARG A 316 13.57 -38.80 -24.63
N LYS A 317 14.68 -38.64 -23.89
CA LYS A 317 14.95 -37.48 -23.02
C LYS A 317 15.77 -36.40 -23.73
N HIS A 318 16.24 -36.63 -24.96
CA HIS A 318 17.00 -35.63 -25.73
C HIS A 318 16.16 -34.37 -26.00
N ALA A 319 14.87 -34.52 -26.31
CA ALA A 319 13.99 -33.38 -26.51
C ALA A 319 13.95 -32.43 -25.28
N PHE A 320 13.84 -33.01 -24.08
CA PHE A 320 13.83 -32.25 -22.83
C PHE A 320 15.15 -31.53 -22.56
N PHE A 321 16.28 -32.19 -22.85
CA PHE A 321 17.61 -31.57 -22.75
C PHE A 321 17.71 -30.32 -23.64
N TRP A 322 17.27 -30.42 -24.90
CA TRP A 322 17.32 -29.30 -25.84
C TRP A 322 16.39 -28.15 -25.43
N THR A 323 15.20 -28.45 -24.91
CA THR A 323 14.29 -27.42 -24.39
C THR A 323 14.92 -26.65 -23.23
N ASN A 324 15.54 -27.35 -22.27
CA ASN A 324 16.20 -26.70 -21.13
C ASN A 324 17.42 -25.89 -21.55
N LEU A 325 18.23 -26.42 -22.47
CA LEU A 325 19.40 -25.71 -22.98
C LEU A 325 18.99 -24.42 -23.71
N ARG A 326 17.95 -24.49 -24.55
CA ARG A 326 17.41 -23.31 -25.24
C ARG A 326 16.81 -22.32 -24.26
N ALA A 327 16.07 -22.77 -23.25
CA ALA A 327 15.53 -21.88 -22.21
C ALA A 327 16.63 -21.14 -21.46
N ALA A 328 17.78 -21.78 -21.21
CA ALA A 328 18.95 -21.15 -20.59
C ALA A 328 19.65 -20.12 -21.51
N LEU A 329 19.45 -20.24 -22.83
CA LEU A 329 20.04 -19.38 -23.87
C LEU A 329 19.09 -18.29 -24.39
N GLN A 330 17.79 -18.38 -24.12
CA GLN A 330 16.79 -17.45 -24.64
C GLN A 330 16.86 -16.10 -23.93
N ILE A 331 17.58 -15.17 -24.57
CA ILE A 331 17.49 -13.73 -24.34
C ILE A 331 17.38 -13.07 -25.71
N LYS A 332 16.44 -12.13 -25.87
CA LYS A 332 16.37 -11.28 -27.05
C LYS A 332 17.65 -10.45 -27.08
N LEU A 333 18.61 -10.79 -27.94
CA LEU A 333 19.60 -9.80 -28.36
C LEU A 333 18.83 -8.67 -29.06
N PRO A 334 19.19 -7.40 -28.85
CA PRO A 334 18.66 -6.33 -29.69
C PRO A 334 19.02 -6.64 -31.14
N ASN A 335 18.01 -6.74 -31.98
CA ASN A 335 18.19 -6.94 -33.41
C ASN A 335 18.96 -5.75 -33.96
N SER A 336 19.94 -6.02 -34.83
CA SER A 336 20.65 -5.00 -35.62
C SER A 336 19.75 -4.28 -36.65
N GLU A 337 18.44 -4.52 -36.62
CA GLU A 337 17.43 -3.92 -37.52
C GLU A 337 16.61 -2.80 -36.85
N GLU A 338 16.73 -2.57 -35.54
CA GLU A 338 16.04 -1.47 -34.84
C GLU A 338 16.87 -0.17 -34.73
N ILE A 339 18.04 -0.08 -35.39
CA ILE A 339 18.88 1.13 -35.40
C ILE A 339 18.48 2.12 -36.52
N GLU A 340 17.58 1.76 -37.45
CA GLU A 340 17.18 2.64 -38.56
C GLU A 340 15.93 3.51 -38.33
N GLU A 341 15.33 3.52 -37.13
CA GLU A 341 14.26 4.48 -36.79
C GLU A 341 14.43 5.04 -35.37
N LEU A 342 15.33 6.02 -35.21
CA LEU A 342 15.26 7.03 -34.15
C LEU A 342 15.90 8.36 -34.59
#